data_AF-A0A3L8DSW7-F1
#
_entry.id   AF-A0A3L8DSW7-F1
#
_cell.length_a   1.000
_cell.length_b   1.000
_cell.length_c   1.000
_cell.angle_alpha   90.00
_cell.angle_beta   90.00
_cell.angle_gamma   90.00
#
_symmetry.space_group_name_H-M   'P 1'
#
loop_
_entity.id
_entity.type
_entity.pdbx_description
1 polymer ?
#
loop_
_entity_poly.entity_id
_entity_poly.type
_entity_poly.pdbx_seq_one_letter_code
_entity_poly.pdbx_strand_id
1 'polypeptide(L)'
;MQGNEMADRLAKSATEEDLDNRIKFTSRRQKFGEELSAFGAELERLARFAYPEYSYEIRDKIACAQFINRISGGMVKRTLQIEGQTSLKKAIERARTLEQIHRESVNGGESGEQKWASDASEESGKELSGKERDTSTKEENLKGAGEGRREGNF
;
A
#
# COMPACT_ATOMS: atom_id res chain seq x y z
N MET A 1 -36.49 22.20 21.39
CA MET A 1 -35.17 21.53 21.31
C MET A 1 -35.06 20.71 20.02
N GLN A 2 -35.14 21.34 18.83
CA GLN A 2 -35.07 20.63 17.54
C GLN A 2 -33.75 20.88 16.78
N GLY A 3 -32.93 21.83 17.22
CA GLY A 3 -31.67 22.20 16.55
C GLY A 3 -30.54 21.17 16.68
N ASN A 4 -30.51 20.38 17.77
CA ASN A 4 -29.44 19.39 17.98
C ASN A 4 -29.60 18.14 17.11
N GLU A 5 -30.81 17.75 16.75
CA GLU A 5 -31.06 16.51 16.00
C GLU A 5 -30.73 16.64 14.51
N MET A 6 -30.91 17.84 13.92
CA MET A 6 -30.51 18.09 12.53
C MET A 6 -29.00 18.20 12.37
N ALA A 7 -28.31 18.86 13.31
CA ALA A 7 -26.84 18.96 13.29
C ALA A 7 -26.18 17.58 13.43
N ASP A 8 -26.72 16.72 14.30
CA ASP A 8 -26.21 15.37 14.50
C ASP A 8 -26.48 14.45 13.29
N ARG A 9 -27.62 14.62 12.60
CA ARG A 9 -27.91 13.91 11.34
C ARG A 9 -27.03 14.38 10.18
N LEU A 10 -26.76 15.68 10.07
CA LEU A 10 -25.85 16.26 9.07
C LEU A 10 -24.39 15.84 9.31
N ALA A 11 -23.96 15.77 10.57
CA ALA A 11 -22.64 15.27 10.94
C ALA A 11 -22.51 13.77 10.60
N LYS A 12 -23.54 12.96 10.89
CA LYS A 12 -23.55 11.53 10.55
C LYS A 12 -23.53 11.29 9.03
N SER A 13 -24.31 12.04 8.25
CA SER A 13 -24.29 11.91 6.78
C SER A 13 -22.96 12.37 6.17
N ALA A 14 -22.33 13.41 6.73
CA ALA A 14 -21.00 13.85 6.31
C ALA A 14 -19.95 12.75 6.55
N THR A 15 -20.03 12.05 7.69
CA THR A 15 -19.09 10.95 7.98
C THR A 15 -19.27 9.72 7.08
N GLU A 16 -20.48 9.45 6.59
CA GLU A 16 -20.73 8.33 5.66
C GLU A 16 -20.25 8.65 4.24
N GLU A 17 -20.46 9.87 3.75
CA GLU A 17 -19.96 10.32 2.44
C GLU A 17 -18.43 10.37 2.42
N ASP A 18 -17.81 10.83 3.51
CA ASP A 18 -16.35 10.81 3.68
C ASP A 18 -15.79 9.39 3.64
N LEU A 19 -16.52 8.41 4.20
CA LEU A 19 -16.10 7.01 4.20
C LEU A 19 -16.15 6.41 2.79
N ASP A 20 -17.22 6.65 2.02
CA ASP A 20 -17.32 6.21 0.63
C ASP A 20 -16.20 6.82 -0.24
N ASN A 21 -15.89 8.11 -0.03
CA ASN A 21 -14.78 8.78 -0.70
C ASN A 21 -13.42 8.14 -0.34
N ARG A 22 -13.21 7.75 0.92
CA ARG A 22 -11.99 7.02 1.36
C ARG A 22 -11.90 5.63 0.73
N ILE A 23 -13.03 4.92 0.61
CA ILE A 23 -13.08 3.62 -0.08
C ILE A 23 -12.72 3.78 -1.56
N LYS A 24 -13.31 4.76 -2.25
CA LYS A 24 -12.98 5.10 -3.64
C LYS A 24 -11.50 5.42 -3.82
N PHE A 25 -10.91 6.21 -2.93
CA PHE A 25 -9.49 6.56 -2.97
C PHE A 25 -8.58 5.34 -2.76
N THR A 26 -8.85 4.53 -1.73
CA THR A 26 -7.97 3.41 -1.33
C THR A 26 -8.05 2.21 -2.29
N SER A 27 -9.21 2.01 -2.92
CA SER A 27 -9.45 0.96 -3.92
C SER A 27 -8.96 1.35 -5.33
N ARG A 28 -8.69 2.63 -5.58
CA ARG A 28 -8.28 3.12 -6.89
C ARG A 28 -6.91 2.57 -7.30
N ARG A 29 -6.90 1.76 -8.36
CA ARG A 29 -5.70 1.20 -9.02
C ARG A 29 -5.57 1.69 -10.45
N GLN A 30 -4.35 1.84 -10.96
CA GLN A 30 -4.13 2.19 -12.37
C GLN A 30 -4.77 1.12 -13.27
N LYS A 31 -5.53 1.55 -14.28
CA LYS A 31 -6.14 0.66 -15.26
C LYS A 31 -5.14 0.33 -16.38
N PHE A 32 -5.33 -0.80 -17.05
CA PHE A 32 -4.50 -1.13 -18.22
C PHE A 32 -4.62 -0.05 -19.30
N GLY A 33 -3.48 0.45 -19.79
CA GLY A 33 -3.43 1.52 -20.79
C GLY A 33 -3.77 2.92 -20.25
N GLU A 34 -4.03 3.07 -18.95
CA GLU A 34 -4.25 4.38 -18.35
C GLU A 34 -2.94 5.16 -18.23
N GLU A 35 -2.94 6.39 -18.72
CA GLU A 35 -1.80 7.29 -18.61
C GLU A 35 -1.48 7.62 -17.14
N LEU A 36 -0.20 7.59 -16.78
CA LEU A 36 0.27 7.93 -15.43
C LEU A 36 -0.20 9.32 -14.97
N SER A 37 -0.23 10.31 -15.87
CA SER A 37 -0.70 11.66 -15.55
C SER A 37 -2.18 11.68 -15.19
N ALA A 38 -3.01 10.96 -15.97
CA ALA A 38 -4.44 10.85 -15.72
C ALA A 38 -4.74 10.09 -14.42
N PHE A 39 -4.01 9.00 -14.17
CA PHE A 39 -4.11 8.25 -12.93
C PHE A 39 -3.76 9.11 -11.70
N GLY A 40 -2.66 9.86 -11.78
CA GLY A 40 -2.24 10.76 -10.71
C GLY A 40 -3.24 11.88 -10.46
N ALA A 41 -3.75 12.54 -11.51
CA ALA A 41 -4.76 13.59 -11.37
C ALA A 41 -6.05 13.08 -10.72
N GLU A 42 -6.47 11.85 -11.04
CA GLU A 42 -7.64 11.24 -10.40
C GLU A 42 -7.39 10.93 -8.91
N LEU A 43 -6.19 10.48 -8.54
CA LEU A 43 -5.82 10.28 -7.14
C LEU A 43 -5.78 11.59 -6.35
N GLU A 44 -5.25 12.67 -6.94
CA GLU A 44 -5.27 14.00 -6.32
C GLU A 44 -6.71 14.47 -6.09
N ARG A 45 -7.57 14.29 -7.10
CA ARG A 45 -8.99 14.61 -7.00
C ARG A 45 -9.66 13.81 -5.88
N LEU A 46 -9.47 12.49 -5.84
CA LEU A 46 -10.05 11.63 -4.81
C LEU A 46 -9.50 11.93 -3.41
N ALA A 47 -8.22 12.28 -3.28
CA ALA A 47 -7.63 12.65 -1.98
C ALA A 47 -8.28 13.92 -1.40
N ARG A 48 -8.69 14.88 -2.24
CA ARG A 48 -9.44 16.07 -1.80
C ARG A 48 -10.81 15.72 -1.23
N PHE A 49 -11.50 14.75 -1.83
CA PHE A 49 -12.81 14.30 -1.35
C PHE A 49 -12.72 13.35 -0.16
N ALA A 50 -11.69 12.51 -0.10
CA ALA A 50 -11.49 11.55 0.99
C ALA A 50 -10.96 12.19 2.28
N TYR A 51 -10.24 13.31 2.15
CA TYR A 51 -9.57 13.99 3.25
C TYR A 51 -9.75 15.52 3.19
N PRO A 52 -10.99 16.03 3.22
CA PRO A 52 -11.25 17.46 3.19
C PRO A 52 -10.61 18.20 4.37
N GLU A 53 -10.45 17.53 5.51
CA GLU A 53 -9.90 18.06 6.77
C GLU A 53 -8.38 18.31 6.74
N TYR A 54 -7.64 17.66 5.83
CA TYR A 54 -6.19 17.79 5.75
C TYR A 54 -5.74 18.96 4.89
N SER A 55 -4.53 19.47 5.15
CA SER A 55 -3.93 20.50 4.29
C SER A 55 -3.61 19.94 2.90
N TYR A 56 -3.36 20.83 1.95
CA TYR A 56 -2.95 20.44 0.60
C TYR A 56 -1.68 19.57 0.63
N GLU A 57 -0.69 19.93 1.44
CA GLU A 57 0.60 19.25 1.53
C GLU A 57 0.46 17.82 2.08
N ILE A 58 -0.45 17.61 3.04
CA ILE A 58 -0.72 16.28 3.58
C ILE A 58 -1.48 15.43 2.56
N ARG A 59 -2.47 16.01 1.87
CA ARG A 59 -3.18 15.32 0.77
C ARG A 59 -2.26 14.94 -0.38
N ASP A 60 -1.32 15.81 -0.77
CA ASP A 60 -0.33 15.52 -1.81
C ASP A 60 0.53 14.30 -1.43
N LYS A 61 0.99 14.23 -0.18
CA LYS A 61 1.74 13.06 0.33
C LYS A 61 0.92 11.78 0.33
N ILE A 62 -0.34 11.85 0.76
CA ILE A 62 -1.25 10.70 0.75
C ILE A 62 -1.49 10.22 -0.69
N ALA A 63 -1.78 11.14 -1.62
CA ALA A 63 -1.97 10.83 -3.03
C ALA A 63 -0.70 10.27 -3.68
N CYS A 64 0.48 10.83 -3.35
CA CYS A 64 1.78 10.34 -3.81
C CYS A 64 2.05 8.90 -3.36
N ALA A 65 1.83 8.60 -2.07
CA ALA A 65 2.00 7.26 -1.53
C ALA A 65 1.04 6.26 -2.19
N GLN A 66 -0.23 6.65 -2.36
CA GLN A 66 -1.22 5.82 -3.04
C GLN A 66 -0.86 5.57 -4.51
N PHE A 67 -0.39 6.61 -5.22
CA PHE A 67 0.09 6.52 -6.59
C PHE A 67 1.18 5.45 -6.69
N ILE A 68 2.27 5.59 -5.93
CA ILE A 68 3.41 4.64 -5.94
C ILE A 68 2.93 3.21 -5.66
N ASN A 69 2.04 3.02 -4.70
CA ASN A 69 1.57 1.69 -4.32
C ASN A 69 0.65 1.03 -5.36
N ARG A 70 -0.07 1.82 -6.15
CA ARG A 70 -1.17 1.36 -7.00
C ARG A 70 -0.93 1.52 -8.51
N ILE A 71 0.26 1.96 -8.94
CA ILE A 71 0.66 1.87 -10.35
C ILE A 71 0.84 0.40 -10.77
N SER A 72 0.58 0.10 -12.04
CA SER A 72 0.64 -1.25 -12.60
C SER A 72 2.07 -1.69 -12.98
N GLY A 73 2.96 -0.74 -13.28
CA GLY A 73 4.33 -1.05 -13.70
C GLY A 73 5.22 -1.49 -12.54
N GLY A 74 5.52 -2.79 -12.43
CA GLY A 74 6.33 -3.34 -11.33
C GLY A 74 7.72 -2.69 -11.17
N MET A 75 8.44 -2.51 -12.28
CA MET A 75 9.75 -1.84 -12.29
C MET A 75 9.65 -0.37 -11.88
N VAL A 76 8.70 0.36 -12.47
CA VAL A 76 8.45 1.77 -12.14
C VAL A 76 8.10 1.91 -10.66
N LYS A 77 7.24 1.04 -10.15
CA LYS A 77 6.80 1.03 -8.74
C LYS A 77 7.98 0.81 -7.82
N ARG A 78 8.78 -0.22 -8.10
CA ARG A 78 9.93 -0.56 -7.28
C ARG A 78 10.95 0.57 -7.25
N THR A 79 11.20 1.20 -8.40
CA THR A 79 12.14 2.33 -8.50
C THR A 79 11.65 3.53 -7.70
N LEU A 80 10.38 3.91 -7.85
CA LEU A 80 9.80 5.04 -7.10
C LEU A 80 9.79 4.80 -5.58
N GLN A 81 9.58 3.55 -5.14
CA GLN A 81 9.66 3.18 -3.72
C GLN A 81 11.07 3.36 -3.16
N ILE A 82 12.11 3.01 -3.93
CA ILE A 82 13.52 3.17 -3.51
C ILE A 82 13.90 4.66 -3.47
N GLU A 83 13.48 5.43 -4.46
CA GLU A 83 13.77 6.87 -4.53
C GLU A 83 13.02 7.69 -3.47
N GLY A 84 11.93 7.17 -2.92
CA GLY A 84 11.22 7.81 -1.82
C GLY A 84 10.60 9.16 -2.19
N GLN A 85 9.94 9.25 -3.36
CA GLN A 85 9.32 10.50 -3.82
C GLN A 85 8.23 10.96 -2.83
N THR A 86 8.29 12.25 -2.45
CA THR A 86 7.43 12.84 -1.41
C THR A 86 6.34 13.77 -1.93
N SER A 87 6.29 13.98 -3.25
CA SER A 87 5.26 14.80 -3.90
C SER A 87 4.71 14.09 -5.13
N LEU A 88 3.39 14.16 -5.32
CA LEU A 88 2.71 13.44 -6.38
C LEU A 88 3.21 13.87 -7.76
N LYS A 89 3.37 15.19 -7.96
CA LYS A 89 3.87 15.73 -9.22
C LYS A 89 5.25 15.17 -9.60
N LYS A 90 6.17 15.13 -8.63
CA LYS A 90 7.52 14.57 -8.84
C LYS A 90 7.46 13.08 -9.14
N ALA A 91 6.59 12.34 -8.44
CA ALA A 91 6.39 10.92 -8.70
C ALA A 91 5.86 10.65 -10.12
N ILE A 92 4.90 11.44 -10.62
CA ILE A 92 4.35 11.32 -11.98
C ILE A 92 5.42 11.65 -13.04
N GLU A 93 6.14 12.75 -12.87
CA GLU A 93 7.23 13.13 -13.79
C GLU A 93 8.28 12.03 -13.87
N ARG A 94 8.70 11.52 -12.72
CA ARG A 94 9.68 10.43 -12.64
C ARG A 94 9.17 9.13 -13.25
N ALA A 95 7.92 8.76 -12.96
CA ALA A 95 7.29 7.57 -13.51
C ALA A 95 7.27 7.58 -15.04
N ARG A 96 6.93 8.73 -15.65
CA ARG A 96 6.96 8.89 -17.11
C ARG A 96 8.36 8.73 -17.69
N THR A 97 9.37 9.31 -17.05
CA THR A 97 10.77 9.12 -17.47
C THR A 97 11.17 7.65 -17.41
N LEU A 98 10.76 6.92 -16.37
CA LEU A 98 11.06 5.49 -16.23
C LEU A 98 10.36 4.63 -17.28
N GLU A 99 9.09 4.91 -17.59
CA GLU A 99 8.37 4.22 -18.68
C GLU A 99 9.02 4.47 -20.04
N GLN A 100 9.50 5.69 -20.29
CA GLN A 100 10.18 6.03 -21.54
C GLN A 100 11.53 5.30 -21.66
N ILE A 101 12.37 5.35 -20.62
CA ILE A 101 13.67 4.64 -20.60
C ILE A 101 13.46 3.15 -20.85
N HIS A 102 12.46 2.55 -20.18
CA HIS A 102 12.15 1.15 -20.36
C HIS A 102 11.74 0.83 -21.80
N ARG A 103 10.86 1.65 -22.38
CA ARG A 103 10.40 1.51 -23.77
C ARG A 103 11.55 1.61 -24.78
N GLU A 104 12.47 2.54 -24.57
CA GLU A 104 13.64 2.72 -25.44
C GLU A 104 14.60 1.52 -25.32
N SER A 105 14.79 1.01 -24.10
CA SER A 105 15.66 -0.13 -23.83
C SER A 105 15.15 -1.43 -24.48
N VAL A 106 13.83 -1.66 -24.54
CA VAL A 106 13.26 -2.87 -25.16
C VAL A 106 13.25 -2.84 -26.69
N ASN A 107 13.36 -1.66 -27.30
CA ASN A 107 13.34 -1.47 -28.76
C ASN A 107 14.73 -1.35 -29.39
N GLY A 108 15.78 -1.17 -28.56
CA GLY A 108 17.15 -0.94 -28.98
C GLY A 108 18.08 -2.13 -28.77
N GLY A 109 17.83 -3.26 -29.44
CA GLY A 109 18.86 -4.28 -29.68
C GLY A 109 19.14 -5.30 -28.57
N GLU A 110 19.08 -6.57 -28.99
CA GLU A 110 19.66 -7.78 -28.40
C GLU A 110 19.15 -8.28 -27.04
N SER A 111 18.88 -9.59 -27.06
CA SER A 111 18.31 -10.42 -26.00
C SER A 111 19.11 -10.37 -24.70
N GLY A 112 18.65 -9.55 -23.75
CA GLY A 112 18.90 -9.73 -22.33
C GLY A 112 17.60 -10.10 -21.65
N GLU A 113 17.36 -11.40 -21.41
CA GLU A 113 16.28 -11.85 -20.53
C GLU A 113 16.45 -11.22 -19.14
N GLN A 114 15.73 -10.13 -18.89
CA GLN A 114 15.41 -9.71 -17.54
C GLN A 114 13.94 -10.04 -17.29
N LYS A 115 13.70 -11.33 -17.02
CA LYS A 115 12.44 -11.81 -16.44
C LYS A 115 12.34 -11.24 -15.03
N TRP A 116 11.63 -10.13 -14.88
CA TRP A 116 11.25 -9.63 -13.56
C TRP A 116 9.93 -10.28 -13.16
N ALA A 117 9.96 -10.93 -11.99
CA ALA A 117 8.81 -11.60 -11.41
C ALA A 117 7.62 -10.62 -11.35
N SER A 118 6.57 -10.95 -12.08
CA SER A 118 5.25 -10.39 -11.90
C SER A 118 4.79 -10.80 -10.50
N ASP A 119 4.94 -9.89 -9.53
CA ASP A 119 4.29 -10.01 -8.23
C ASP A 119 2.77 -9.86 -8.43
N ALA A 120 2.13 -10.96 -8.83
CA ALA A 120 0.73 -11.22 -8.58
C ALA A 120 0.57 -11.54 -7.10
N SER A 121 0.68 -10.53 -6.23
CA SER A 121 0.19 -10.67 -4.86
C SER A 121 -1.32 -10.49 -4.89
N GLU A 122 -2.03 -11.62 -5.05
CA GLU A 122 -3.39 -11.79 -4.55
C GLU A 122 -3.37 -11.51 -3.05
N GLU A 123 -3.94 -10.37 -2.67
CA GLU A 123 -4.20 -10.03 -1.27
C GLU A 123 -5.39 -10.88 -0.83
N SER A 124 -5.12 -12.07 -0.30
CA SER A 124 -6.13 -12.96 0.26
C SER A 124 -6.74 -12.30 1.50
N GLY A 125 -7.98 -11.83 1.38
CA GLY A 125 -8.83 -11.60 2.54
C GLY A 125 -9.09 -12.94 3.21
N LYS A 126 -8.46 -13.17 4.37
CA LYS A 126 -8.95 -14.18 5.31
C LYS A 126 -9.72 -13.47 6.41
N GLU A 127 -11.03 -13.54 6.26
CA GLU A 127 -12.03 -13.23 7.27
C GLU A 127 -11.69 -13.91 8.60
N LEU A 128 -11.84 -13.13 9.65
CA LEU A 128 -11.99 -13.60 11.01
C LEU A 128 -13.28 -14.43 11.09
N SER A 129 -13.18 -15.73 11.33
CA SER A 129 -14.27 -16.46 11.97
C SER A 129 -13.72 -17.24 13.15
N GLY A 130 -14.20 -16.86 14.33
CA GLY A 130 -13.92 -17.56 15.57
C GLY A 130 -14.66 -18.88 15.63
N LYS A 131 -14.03 -19.87 16.26
CA LYS A 131 -14.77 -20.90 17.00
C LYS A 131 -13.94 -21.36 18.18
N GLU A 132 -14.60 -21.32 19.32
CA GLU A 132 -14.11 -21.54 20.68
C GLU A 132 -13.73 -22.99 20.99
N ARG A 133 -12.87 -23.13 22.02
CA ARG A 133 -12.77 -24.20 23.06
C ARG A 133 -12.53 -25.64 22.55
N ASP A 134 -11.64 -26.44 23.14
CA ASP A 134 -11.63 -26.78 24.57
C ASP A 134 -10.30 -27.38 25.06
N THR A 135 -10.20 -27.39 26.38
CA THR A 135 -9.15 -27.87 27.29
C THR A 135 -8.80 -29.35 27.17
N SER A 136 -7.52 -29.72 27.36
CA SER A 136 -7.13 -30.82 28.26
C SER A 136 -5.61 -30.90 28.51
N THR A 137 -5.31 -31.06 29.79
CA THR A 137 -4.03 -31.12 30.48
C THR A 137 -3.22 -32.38 30.17
N LYS A 138 -1.88 -32.28 30.04
CA LYS A 138 -1.00 -33.26 30.68
C LYS A 138 0.41 -32.72 30.95
N GLU A 139 0.81 -32.99 32.18
CA GLU A 139 1.92 -32.50 32.95
C GLU A 139 3.14 -33.45 32.82
N GLU A 140 4.30 -32.94 33.26
CA GLU A 140 5.53 -33.64 33.66
C GLU A 140 6.45 -34.25 32.57
N ASN A 141 7.72 -33.79 32.54
CA ASN A 141 8.78 -34.47 33.31
C ASN A 141 10.10 -33.67 33.28
N LEU A 142 10.59 -33.29 34.46
CA LEU A 142 11.93 -32.74 34.72
C LEU A 142 12.78 -33.81 35.42
N LYS A 143 13.94 -34.16 34.85
CA LYS A 143 15.12 -34.78 35.48
C LYS A 143 16.16 -34.96 34.37
N GLY A 144 17.43 -34.57 34.46
CA GLY A 144 18.30 -34.22 35.58
C GLY A 144 19.67 -34.86 35.31
N ALA A 145 20.76 -34.13 35.66
CA ALA A 145 22.17 -34.56 35.72
C ALA A 145 22.89 -34.84 34.39
N GLY A 146 24.17 -34.50 34.17
CA GLY A 146 25.21 -33.92 35.01
C GLY A 146 26.59 -34.09 34.34
N GLU A 147 27.52 -33.20 34.71
CA GLU A 147 28.98 -33.39 34.83
C GLU A 147 29.94 -33.51 33.61
N GLY A 148 31.01 -32.69 33.72
CA GLY A 148 32.38 -32.96 33.24
C GLY A 148 32.69 -32.47 31.82
N ARG A 149 33.80 -31.82 31.49
CA ARG A 149 35.10 -31.60 32.13
C ARG A 149 35.76 -30.36 31.52
N ARG A 150 36.56 -29.66 32.34
CA ARG A 150 37.62 -28.73 31.94
C ARG A 150 38.75 -29.47 31.23
N GLU A 151 39.39 -28.78 30.30
CA GLU A 151 40.83 -28.72 29.94
C GLU A 151 40.85 -28.09 28.53
N GLY A 152 41.37 -26.89 28.26
CA GLY A 152 42.67 -26.37 28.66
C GLY A 152 43.69 -26.81 27.62
N ASN A 153 44.01 -25.96 26.64
CA ASN A 153 45.40 -25.86 26.16
C ASN A 153 45.67 -24.58 25.38
N PHE A 154 46.89 -24.11 25.64
CA PHE A 154 47.66 -23.05 25.02
C PHE A 154 47.80 -23.21 23.50
#